data_AF-A0A349CU71-F1
#
_entry.id   AF-A0A349CU71-F1
#
_cell.length_a   1.000
_cell.length_b   1.000
_cell.length_c   1.000
_cell.angle_alpha   90.00
_cell.angle_beta   90.00
_cell.angle_gamma   90.00
#
_symmetry.space_group_name_H-M   'P 1'
#
loop_
_entity.id
_entity.type
_entity.pdbx_description
1 polymer ?
#
loop_
_entity_poly.entity_id
_entity_poly.type
_entity_poly.pdbx_seq_one_letter_code
_entity_poly.pdbx_strand_id
1 'polypeptide(L)'
;VVLFAPLIIDQVRTGDVFGLFADPGVPWAGPQVAADPTGRGLLAAGIPTPDMAGWQEFLPGVATWWVPLLSAPVAVLALFAPLTQRWAAGVTLLVISALGFGTAFVAVGIVVVFDQALTVAVWPGSGLSLAWIGAVGAAAVALDAGLAPRLSSARGSIASAAALALVVLAVPSLTALAREASLLTNGPESTLPAYVAAEGRDDPDVGTILLTPQSDGGLSAEIVWGGSETLGGQTTLLSTRAVPTAADRELADIAVDLVTSTADDAVDRLAAHGVGFVLLAPPADPDASGARELQLSATTALDQRNGLDPVGDTSKGVLWRVSDEVAPRAAAPAWVAQIAVVVGAAQLLVVVIALLLALPTAASRRGARRTSRIVGPYWQEGT
;
A
#
# COMPACT_ATOMS: atom_id res chain seq x y z
N VAL A 1 4.84 -20.35 -5.81
CA VAL A 1 4.79 -20.44 -7.29
C VAL A 1 3.44 -20.92 -7.78
N VAL A 2 2.96 -22.13 -7.42
CA VAL A 2 1.66 -22.66 -7.93
C VAL A 2 0.47 -21.75 -7.64
N LEU A 3 0.40 -21.14 -6.44
CA LEU A 3 -0.65 -20.19 -6.08
C LEU A 3 -0.73 -18.99 -7.04
N PHE A 4 0.41 -18.51 -7.51
CA PHE A 4 0.52 -17.35 -8.41
C PHE A 4 0.57 -17.74 -9.89
N ALA A 5 0.54 -19.02 -10.22
CA ALA A 5 0.68 -19.49 -11.60
C ALA A 5 -0.37 -18.89 -12.57
N PRO A 6 -1.67 -18.78 -12.21
CA PRO A 6 -2.65 -18.14 -13.10
C PRO A 6 -2.28 -16.69 -13.43
N LEU A 7 -1.91 -15.92 -12.40
CA LEU A 7 -1.48 -14.53 -12.54
C LEU A 7 -0.18 -14.41 -13.36
N ILE A 8 0.78 -15.31 -13.16
CA ILE A 8 2.01 -15.36 -13.97
C ILE A 8 1.71 -15.66 -15.43
N ILE A 9 0.86 -16.63 -15.71
CA ILE A 9 0.49 -16.97 -17.08
C ILE A 9 -0.20 -15.79 -17.77
N ASP A 10 -1.10 -15.10 -17.07
CA ASP A 10 -1.82 -13.96 -17.62
C ASP A 10 -0.90 -12.77 -17.89
N GLN A 11 -0.12 -12.34 -16.89
CA GLN A 11 0.80 -11.21 -17.02
C GLN A 11 1.89 -11.42 -18.07
N VAL A 12 2.38 -12.66 -18.23
CA VAL A 12 3.33 -12.99 -19.30
C VAL A 12 2.66 -12.97 -20.68
N ARG A 13 1.39 -13.36 -20.78
CA ARG A 13 0.64 -13.32 -22.06
C ARG A 13 0.28 -11.91 -22.49
N THR A 14 -0.03 -11.03 -21.54
CA THR A 14 -0.33 -9.62 -21.79
C THR A 14 0.93 -8.76 -21.98
N GLY A 15 2.11 -9.32 -21.65
CA GLY A 15 3.40 -8.63 -21.77
C GLY A 15 3.72 -7.73 -20.57
N ASP A 16 2.86 -7.69 -19.56
CA ASP A 16 3.05 -6.92 -18.33
C ASP A 16 3.77 -7.74 -17.24
N VAL A 17 5.01 -8.12 -17.53
CA VAL A 17 5.82 -8.93 -16.59
C VAL A 17 6.09 -8.18 -15.27
N PHE A 18 6.15 -6.84 -15.32
CA PHE A 18 6.37 -6.04 -14.12
C PHE A 18 5.13 -5.97 -13.22
N GLY A 19 3.92 -6.12 -13.78
CA GLY A 19 2.68 -6.25 -13.01
C GLY A 19 2.68 -7.42 -12.01
N LEU A 20 3.58 -8.41 -12.16
CA LEU A 20 3.79 -9.47 -11.16
C LEU A 20 4.23 -8.96 -9.78
N PHE A 21 4.90 -7.82 -9.75
CA PHE A 21 5.41 -7.22 -8.52
C PHE A 21 4.46 -6.18 -7.92
N ALA A 22 3.35 -5.90 -8.59
CA ALA A 22 2.35 -4.97 -8.11
C ALA A 22 1.50 -5.59 -7.00
N ASP A 23 1.17 -4.76 -6.02
CA ASP A 23 0.25 -5.09 -4.94
C ASP A 23 -1.20 -4.99 -5.48
N PRO A 24 -2.08 -5.99 -5.22
CA PRO A 24 -3.52 -5.84 -5.46
C PRO A 24 -4.20 -4.81 -4.54
N GLY A 25 -3.51 -4.31 -3.50
CA GLY A 25 -4.03 -3.35 -2.55
C GLY A 25 -4.37 -1.98 -3.15
N VAL A 26 -5.22 -1.24 -2.44
CA VAL A 26 -5.64 0.11 -2.82
C VAL A 26 -4.44 1.07 -2.68
N PRO A 27 -4.17 1.93 -3.67
CA PRO A 27 -3.15 2.96 -3.55
C PRO A 27 -3.39 3.85 -2.34
N TRP A 28 -2.35 4.14 -1.56
CA TRP A 28 -2.44 5.04 -0.42
C TRP A 28 -1.49 6.23 -0.63
N ALA A 29 -2.07 7.42 -0.84
CA ALA A 29 -1.35 8.68 -0.98
C ALA A 29 -0.90 9.25 0.39
N GLY A 30 -0.23 8.42 1.20
CA GLY A 30 0.23 8.80 2.52
C GLY A 30 1.35 9.87 2.51
N PRO A 31 1.60 10.55 3.64
CA PRO A 31 2.67 11.53 3.74
C PRO A 31 4.03 10.89 3.43
N GLN A 32 4.68 11.38 2.38
CA GLN A 32 6.04 10.98 2.01
C GLN A 32 6.82 12.18 1.50
N VAL A 33 8.13 12.14 1.63
CA VAL A 33 9.01 13.18 1.10
C VAL A 33 8.88 13.29 -0.42
N ALA A 34 9.13 14.48 -0.97
CA ALA A 34 9.17 14.70 -2.40
C ALA A 34 10.56 14.41 -2.99
N ALA A 35 10.66 14.35 -4.32
CA ALA A 35 11.92 14.20 -5.05
C ALA A 35 12.79 15.48 -5.11
N ASP A 36 12.43 16.49 -4.32
CA ASP A 36 13.13 17.78 -4.24
C ASP A 36 14.38 17.69 -3.34
N PRO A 37 15.25 18.71 -3.33
CA PRO A 37 16.45 18.71 -2.49
C PRO A 37 16.15 18.55 -1.00
N THR A 38 15.04 19.10 -0.52
CA THR A 38 14.62 19.03 0.89
C THR A 38 14.25 17.59 1.25
N GLY A 39 13.38 16.96 0.46
CA GLY A 39 12.97 15.57 0.66
C GLY A 39 14.13 14.58 0.55
N ARG A 40 15.03 14.78 -0.43
CA ARG A 40 16.25 13.96 -0.55
C ARG A 40 17.22 14.16 0.62
N GLY A 41 17.27 15.37 1.18
CA GLY A 41 18.02 15.65 2.41
C GLY A 41 17.50 14.84 3.61
N LEU A 42 16.17 14.73 3.75
CA LEU A 42 15.55 13.91 4.80
C LEU A 42 15.77 12.42 4.57
N LEU A 43 15.67 11.96 3.32
CA LEU A 43 16.00 10.58 2.98
C LEU A 43 17.45 10.25 3.32
N ALA A 44 18.40 11.15 3.08
CA ALA A 44 19.80 10.96 3.49
C ALA A 44 19.97 10.85 5.01
N ALA A 45 19.11 11.52 5.78
CA ALA A 45 19.06 11.42 7.23
C ALA A 45 18.33 10.16 7.75
N GLY A 46 17.78 9.32 6.86
CA GLY A 46 17.04 8.12 7.25
C GLY A 46 15.56 8.35 7.52
N ILE A 47 14.99 9.47 7.06
CA ILE A 47 13.60 9.89 7.33
C ILE A 47 12.78 9.92 6.01
N PRO A 48 11.73 9.10 5.86
CA PRO A 48 10.94 9.02 4.62
C PRO A 48 9.75 9.99 4.55
N THR A 49 9.45 10.70 5.64
CA THR A 49 8.25 11.56 5.79
C THR A 49 8.64 13.04 5.97
N PRO A 50 7.80 13.98 5.49
CA PRO A 50 8.12 15.41 5.55
C PRO A 50 8.00 16.01 6.97
N ASP A 51 7.27 15.33 7.86
CA ASP A 51 7.00 15.72 9.25
C ASP A 51 8.16 15.44 10.23
N MET A 52 9.36 15.14 9.70
CA MET A 52 10.54 14.77 10.47
C MET A 52 10.32 13.51 11.34
N ALA A 53 9.77 12.44 10.76
CA ALA A 53 9.45 11.21 11.49
C ALA A 53 8.44 11.43 12.64
N GLY A 54 7.39 12.23 12.40
CA GLY A 54 6.33 12.53 13.38
C GLY A 54 6.67 13.58 14.41
N TRP A 55 7.88 14.13 14.42
CA TRP A 55 8.30 15.08 15.45
C TRP A 55 7.63 16.46 15.34
N GLN A 56 7.25 16.90 14.14
CA GLN A 56 6.54 18.17 13.96
C GLN A 56 5.13 18.12 14.58
N GLU A 57 4.43 16.99 14.45
CA GLU A 57 3.14 16.76 15.10
C GLU A 57 3.29 16.49 16.60
N PHE A 58 4.39 15.84 17.01
CA PHE A 58 4.67 15.53 18.42
C PHE A 58 4.94 16.79 19.25
N LEU A 59 5.64 17.78 18.68
CA LEU A 59 5.98 19.05 19.34
C LEU A 59 5.52 20.25 18.48
N PRO A 60 4.21 20.52 18.43
CA PRO A 60 3.68 21.60 17.60
C PRO A 60 4.27 22.95 18.02
N GLY A 61 4.78 23.71 17.05
CA GLY A 61 5.39 25.03 17.28
C GLY A 61 6.84 25.02 17.78
N VAL A 62 7.45 23.85 17.98
CA VAL A 62 8.86 23.71 18.38
C VAL A 62 9.72 23.43 17.15
N ALA A 63 10.93 24.02 17.12
CA ALA A 63 11.87 23.79 16.03
C ALA A 63 12.41 22.34 16.05
N THR A 64 12.31 21.64 14.92
CA THR A 64 12.67 20.21 14.75
C THR A 64 13.92 19.97 13.89
N TRP A 65 14.72 21.01 13.63
CA TRP A 65 15.95 20.92 12.83
C TRP A 65 16.99 19.92 13.36
N TRP A 66 16.91 19.58 14.65
CA TRP A 66 17.81 18.64 15.32
C TRP A 66 17.46 17.17 15.06
N VAL A 67 16.26 16.86 14.59
CA VAL A 67 15.77 15.48 14.43
C VAL A 67 16.63 14.67 13.45
N PRO A 68 16.99 15.19 12.25
CA PRO A 68 17.95 14.52 11.36
C PRO A 68 19.31 14.21 12.01
N LEU A 69 19.74 15.00 13.01
CA LEU A 69 21.05 14.78 13.67
C LEU A 69 21.06 13.53 14.56
N LEU A 70 19.89 13.00 14.93
CA LEU A 70 19.79 11.78 15.74
C LEU A 70 20.28 10.53 15.00
N SER A 71 20.29 10.52 13.66
CA SER A 71 20.85 9.42 12.87
C SER A 71 22.38 9.52 12.72
N ALA A 72 22.97 10.68 13.01
CA ALA A 72 24.40 10.94 12.82
C ALA A 72 25.32 10.00 13.62
N PRO A 73 25.06 9.66 14.90
CA PRO A 73 25.92 8.72 15.64
C PRO A 73 26.05 7.36 14.96
N VAL A 74 24.95 6.84 14.40
CA VAL A 74 24.94 5.56 13.67
C VAL A 74 25.68 5.71 12.36
N ALA A 75 25.46 6.80 11.61
CA ALA A 75 26.16 7.07 10.36
C ALA A 75 27.68 7.16 10.57
N VAL A 76 28.11 7.90 11.59
CA VAL A 76 29.53 8.03 11.96
C VAL A 76 30.12 6.67 12.30
N LEU A 77 29.46 5.86 13.14
CA LEU A 77 29.91 4.51 13.47
C LEU A 77 29.98 3.60 12.23
N ALA A 78 28.98 3.66 11.36
CA ALA A 78 28.95 2.89 10.12
C ALA A 78 30.16 3.20 9.23
N LEU A 79 30.53 4.48 9.11
CA LEU A 79 31.70 4.92 8.33
C LEU A 79 33.03 4.44 8.93
N PHE A 80 33.10 4.10 10.22
CA PHE A 80 34.28 3.48 10.84
C PHE A 80 34.38 1.98 10.55
N ALA A 81 33.33 1.32 10.04
CA ALA A 81 33.33 -0.14 9.83
C ALA A 81 34.46 -0.66 8.90
N PRO A 82 34.82 0.03 7.79
CA PRO A 82 35.93 -0.39 6.93
C PRO A 82 37.31 -0.27 7.58
N LEU A 83 37.44 0.53 8.64
CA LEU A 83 38.70 0.73 9.36
C LEU A 83 38.93 -0.36 10.43
N THR A 84 37.99 -1.29 10.58
CA THR A 84 38.09 -2.40 11.55
C THR A 84 38.86 -3.59 11.01
N GLN A 85 39.21 -4.53 11.89
CA GLN A 85 39.75 -5.83 11.45
C GLN A 85 38.77 -6.62 10.56
N ARG A 86 37.47 -6.33 10.67
CA ARG A 86 36.40 -6.91 9.86
C ARG A 86 36.03 -6.00 8.68
N TRP A 87 37.02 -5.35 8.07
CA TRP A 87 36.83 -4.37 6.99
C TRP A 87 35.94 -4.90 5.86
N ALA A 88 36.10 -6.16 5.45
CA ALA A 88 35.30 -6.75 4.37
C ALA A 88 33.79 -6.76 4.71
N ALA A 89 33.44 -7.19 5.93
CA ALA A 89 32.05 -7.16 6.39
C ALA A 89 31.52 -5.72 6.51
N GLY A 90 32.33 -4.79 7.02
CA GLY A 90 32.00 -3.38 7.12
C GLY A 90 31.72 -2.73 5.75
N VAL A 91 32.59 -2.97 4.77
CA VAL A 91 32.41 -2.48 3.39
C VAL A 91 31.16 -3.08 2.74
N THR A 92 30.91 -4.38 2.90
CA THR A 92 29.69 -5.01 2.36
C THR A 92 28.42 -4.36 2.94
N LEU A 93 28.39 -4.08 4.24
CA LEU A 93 27.25 -3.44 4.90
C LEU A 93 27.07 -1.98 4.47
N LEU A 94 28.16 -1.24 4.23
CA LEU A 94 28.08 0.10 3.65
C LEU A 94 27.58 0.08 2.20
N VAL A 95 27.97 -0.91 1.39
CA VAL A 95 27.44 -1.08 0.03
C VAL A 95 25.93 -1.36 0.07
N ILE A 96 25.48 -2.23 0.98
CA ILE A 96 24.04 -2.48 1.21
C ILE A 96 23.34 -1.16 1.61
N SER A 97 23.95 -0.38 2.49
CA SER A 97 23.40 0.90 2.92
C SER A 97 23.26 1.89 1.76
N ALA A 98 24.31 2.03 0.95
CA ALA A 98 24.35 2.89 -0.22
C ALA A 98 23.33 2.46 -1.30
N LEU A 99 23.16 1.15 -1.53
CA LEU A 99 22.13 0.62 -2.42
C LEU A 99 20.72 0.92 -1.90
N GLY A 100 20.51 0.85 -0.58
CA GLY A 100 19.24 1.23 0.05
C GLY A 100 18.92 2.71 -0.16
N PHE A 101 19.86 3.61 0.12
CA PHE A 101 19.69 5.05 -0.12
C PHE A 101 19.48 5.37 -1.60
N GLY A 102 20.26 4.75 -2.49
CA GLY A 102 20.11 4.90 -3.94
C GLY A 102 18.71 4.47 -4.40
N THR A 103 18.22 3.33 -3.92
CA THR A 103 16.85 2.86 -4.20
C THR A 103 15.80 3.85 -3.70
N ALA A 104 15.94 4.37 -2.47
CA ALA A 104 14.99 5.33 -1.90
C ALA A 104 14.97 6.66 -2.70
N PHE A 105 16.13 7.16 -3.11
CA PHE A 105 16.26 8.39 -3.90
C PHE A 105 15.66 8.28 -5.31
N VAL A 106 15.73 7.09 -5.90
CA VAL A 106 15.10 6.80 -7.20
C VAL A 106 13.60 6.62 -7.02
N ALA A 107 13.17 5.83 -6.03
CA ALA A 107 11.76 5.51 -5.77
C ALA A 107 10.87 6.76 -5.62
N VAL A 108 11.32 7.77 -4.87
CA VAL A 108 10.55 8.99 -4.63
C VAL A 108 10.25 9.80 -5.90
N GLY A 109 11.02 9.59 -6.97
CA GLY A 109 10.79 10.21 -8.28
C GLY A 109 9.97 9.37 -9.24
N ILE A 110 9.62 8.14 -8.88
CA ILE A 110 8.84 7.23 -9.72
C ILE A 110 7.37 7.35 -9.34
N VAL A 111 6.56 7.74 -10.32
CA VAL A 111 5.10 7.82 -10.22
C VAL A 111 4.53 6.89 -11.28
N VAL A 112 3.91 5.81 -10.83
CA VAL A 112 3.34 4.76 -11.71
C VAL A 112 1.93 4.35 -11.30
N VAL A 113 1.43 4.89 -10.20
CA VAL A 113 0.09 4.60 -9.67
C VAL A 113 -0.64 5.92 -9.49
N PHE A 114 -1.94 5.88 -9.77
CA PHE A 114 -2.85 7.00 -9.60
C PHE A 114 -3.97 6.54 -8.68
N ASP A 115 -4.35 7.41 -7.76
CA ASP A 115 -5.61 7.32 -7.03
C ASP A 115 -6.53 8.37 -7.63
N GLN A 116 -7.38 7.94 -8.56
CA GLN A 116 -8.19 8.83 -9.39
C GLN A 116 -7.32 9.91 -10.09
N ALA A 117 -7.55 11.21 -9.85
CA ALA A 117 -6.72 12.29 -10.41
C ALA A 117 -5.40 12.53 -9.65
N LEU A 118 -5.18 11.89 -8.49
CA LEU A 118 -4.00 12.09 -7.67
C LEU A 118 -2.87 11.13 -8.06
N THR A 119 -1.68 11.68 -8.24
CA THR A 119 -0.48 10.88 -8.51
C THR A 119 0.12 10.34 -7.22
N VAL A 120 0.38 9.03 -7.16
CA VAL A 120 1.01 8.38 -5.99
C VAL A 120 2.41 7.92 -6.37
N ALA A 121 3.43 8.53 -5.74
CA ALA A 121 4.83 8.11 -5.92
C ALA A 121 5.15 6.84 -5.13
N VAL A 122 6.15 6.08 -5.59
CA VAL A 122 6.58 4.84 -4.93
C VAL A 122 7.17 5.12 -3.56
N TRP A 123 6.70 4.39 -2.54
CA TRP A 123 7.13 4.55 -1.15
C TRP A 123 8.66 4.34 -0.98
N PRO A 124 9.42 5.37 -0.56
CA PRO A 124 10.88 5.29 -0.45
C PRO A 124 11.35 4.51 0.79
N GLY A 125 10.47 4.29 1.78
CA GLY A 125 10.83 3.65 3.05
C GLY A 125 11.29 2.19 2.91
N SER A 126 10.94 1.51 1.83
CA SER A 126 11.44 0.16 1.51
C SER A 126 12.96 0.15 1.26
N GLY A 127 13.43 1.02 0.38
CA GLY A 127 14.86 1.26 0.15
C GLY A 127 15.57 1.78 1.41
N LEU A 128 14.90 2.67 2.15
CA LEU A 128 15.42 3.21 3.40
C LEU A 128 15.59 2.15 4.49
N SER A 129 14.71 1.16 4.55
CA SER A 129 14.84 0.03 5.49
C SER A 129 16.09 -0.78 5.19
N LEU A 130 16.40 -1.01 3.92
CA LEU A 130 17.65 -1.63 3.49
C LEU A 130 18.86 -0.74 3.86
N ALA A 131 18.73 0.58 3.71
CA ALA A 131 19.75 1.55 4.08
C ALA A 131 20.09 1.46 5.58
N TRP A 132 19.06 1.40 6.43
CA TRP A 132 19.16 1.26 7.88
C TRP A 132 19.76 -0.09 8.30
N ILE A 133 19.38 -1.21 7.67
CA ILE A 133 19.99 -2.52 7.95
C ILE A 133 21.50 -2.47 7.69
N GLY A 134 21.93 -1.91 6.55
CA GLY A 134 23.34 -1.74 6.22
C GLY A 134 24.06 -0.83 7.22
N ALA A 135 23.49 0.33 7.54
CA ALA A 135 24.09 1.30 8.44
C ALA A 135 24.22 0.78 9.89
N VAL A 136 23.15 0.21 10.45
CA VAL A 136 23.15 -0.36 11.80
C VAL A 136 24.07 -1.57 11.87
N GLY A 137 24.07 -2.43 10.84
CA GLY A 137 25.00 -3.55 10.75
C GLY A 137 26.46 -3.09 10.72
N ALA A 138 26.79 -2.09 9.89
CA ALA A 138 28.13 -1.53 9.82
C ALA A 138 28.55 -0.89 11.15
N ALA A 139 27.65 -0.15 11.79
CA ALA A 139 27.89 0.41 13.13
C ALA A 139 28.16 -0.69 14.18
N ALA A 140 27.43 -1.80 14.12
CA ALA A 140 27.68 -2.95 14.99
C ALA A 140 29.06 -3.58 14.75
N VAL A 141 29.49 -3.72 13.49
CA VAL A 141 30.85 -4.19 13.14
C VAL A 141 31.92 -3.23 13.67
N ALA A 142 31.69 -1.91 13.56
CA ALA A 142 32.60 -0.90 14.09
C ALA A 142 32.79 -1.01 15.62
N LEU A 143 31.69 -1.22 16.35
CA LEU A 143 31.68 -1.38 17.81
C LEU A 143 32.34 -2.70 18.26
N ASP A 144 32.12 -3.78 17.52
CA ASP A 144 32.67 -5.11 17.80
C ASP A 144 34.19 -5.17 17.57
N ALA A 145 34.64 -4.80 16.37
CA ALA A 145 35.99 -5.08 15.88
C ALA A 145 36.87 -3.85 15.63
N GLY A 146 36.36 -2.62 15.81
CA GLY A 146 37.00 -1.39 15.30
C GLY A 146 37.66 -0.49 16.31
N LEU A 147 37.12 -0.41 17.52
CA LEU A 147 37.58 0.60 18.48
C LEU A 147 38.90 0.15 19.13
N ALA A 148 39.90 1.04 19.21
CA ALA A 148 41.19 0.70 19.82
C ALA A 148 40.99 0.14 21.25
N PRO A 149 41.87 -0.77 21.73
CA PRO A 149 41.75 -1.35 23.08
C PRO A 149 41.65 -0.30 24.21
N ARG A 150 42.26 0.88 23.99
CA ARG A 150 42.20 2.04 24.90
C ARG A 150 40.82 2.70 24.99
N LEU A 151 39.94 2.49 24.01
CA LEU A 151 38.55 2.94 24.02
C LEU A 151 37.56 1.85 24.46
N SER A 152 38.02 0.67 24.91
CA SER A 152 37.17 -0.45 25.34
C SER A 152 36.09 -0.04 26.36
N SER A 153 36.45 0.81 27.33
CA SER A 153 35.52 1.37 28.32
C SER A 153 34.52 2.36 27.73
N ALA A 154 34.90 3.11 26.71
CA ALA A 154 34.03 4.06 26.02
C ALA A 154 33.06 3.40 25.02
N ARG A 155 33.36 2.17 24.56
CA ARG A 155 32.52 1.44 23.58
C ARG A 155 31.07 1.32 24.04
N GLY A 156 30.87 0.93 25.30
CA GLY A 156 29.53 0.78 25.89
C GLY A 156 28.76 2.10 25.90
N SER A 157 29.42 3.20 26.27
CA SER A 157 28.82 4.54 26.27
C SER A 157 28.47 5.02 24.86
N ILE A 158 29.34 4.79 23.88
CA ILE A 158 29.11 5.16 22.48
C ILE A 158 27.93 4.36 21.90
N ALA A 159 27.91 3.04 22.13
CA ALA A 159 26.81 2.19 21.71
C ALA A 159 25.48 2.61 22.35
N SER A 160 25.49 2.90 23.65
CA SER A 160 24.32 3.36 24.39
C SER A 160 23.81 4.72 23.88
N ALA A 161 24.72 5.65 23.58
CA ALA A 161 24.36 6.96 23.03
C ALA A 161 23.75 6.84 21.62
N ALA A 162 24.31 6.01 20.75
CA ALA A 162 23.76 5.75 19.42
C ALA A 162 22.38 5.06 19.51
N ALA A 163 22.24 4.06 20.37
CA ALA A 163 20.96 3.39 20.62
C ALA A 163 19.91 4.36 21.19
N LEU A 164 20.29 5.21 22.15
CA LEU A 164 19.40 6.22 22.73
C LEU A 164 18.96 7.23 21.65
N ALA A 165 19.87 7.68 20.79
CA ALA A 165 19.53 8.59 19.70
C ALA A 165 18.49 7.98 18.74
N LEU A 166 18.63 6.69 18.39
CA LEU A 166 17.64 5.97 17.59
C LEU A 166 16.29 5.81 18.31
N VAL A 167 16.33 5.48 19.61
CA VAL A 167 15.10 5.37 20.42
C VAL A 167 14.39 6.71 20.43
N VAL A 168 15.10 7.81 20.70
CA VAL A 168 14.55 9.16 20.65
C VAL A 168 13.96 9.43 19.26
N LEU A 169 14.70 9.19 18.18
CA LEU A 169 14.21 9.39 16.81
C LEU A 169 12.87 8.68 16.56
N ALA A 170 12.71 7.46 17.07
CA ALA A 170 11.52 6.64 16.90
C ALA A 170 10.37 6.92 17.88
N VAL A 171 10.53 7.81 18.88
CA VAL A 171 9.51 8.08 19.92
C VAL A 171 8.12 8.42 19.33
N PRO A 172 7.98 9.34 18.35
CA PRO A 172 6.66 9.69 17.82
C PRO A 172 5.94 8.48 17.22
N SER A 173 6.65 7.66 16.44
CA SER A 173 6.11 6.46 15.80
C SER A 173 5.79 5.35 16.80
N LEU A 174 6.69 5.08 17.76
CA LEU A 174 6.50 4.05 18.79
C LEU A 174 5.34 4.36 19.73
N THR A 175 5.04 5.64 19.94
CA THR A 175 3.94 6.09 20.82
C THR A 175 2.65 6.42 20.05
N ALA A 176 2.66 6.41 18.72
CA ALA A 176 1.55 6.88 17.90
C ALA A 176 0.23 6.16 18.22
N LEU A 177 0.25 4.83 18.35
CA LEU A 177 -0.94 4.04 18.66
C LEU A 177 -1.52 4.39 20.05
N ALA A 178 -0.67 4.52 21.06
CA ALA A 178 -1.09 4.86 22.42
C ALA A 178 -1.61 6.30 22.54
N ARG A 179 -1.21 7.18 21.61
CA ARG A 179 -1.67 8.57 21.51
C ARG A 179 -2.87 8.74 20.58
N GLU A 180 -3.41 7.65 20.03
CA GLU A 180 -4.47 7.69 19.00
C GLU A 180 -4.09 8.54 17.76
N ALA A 181 -2.79 8.69 17.53
CA ALA A 181 -2.21 9.45 16.42
C ALA A 181 -1.68 8.52 15.31
N SER A 182 -2.07 7.24 15.33
CA SER A 182 -1.69 6.31 14.27
C SER A 182 -2.59 6.51 13.05
N LEU A 183 -1.98 6.59 11.87
CA LEU A 183 -2.70 6.54 10.60
C LEU A 183 -3.36 5.17 10.37
N LEU A 184 -2.85 4.11 11.02
CA LEU A 184 -3.42 2.78 10.99
C LEU A 184 -4.54 2.69 12.04
N THR A 185 -5.78 2.72 11.54
CA THR A 185 -7.00 2.59 12.34
C THR A 185 -7.83 1.41 11.85
N ASN A 186 -8.86 1.02 12.60
CA ASN A 186 -9.83 0.06 12.10
C ASN A 186 -10.59 0.68 10.93
N GLY A 187 -10.68 -0.05 9.82
CA GLY A 187 -11.51 0.36 8.68
C GLY A 187 -13.00 0.44 9.05
N PRO A 188 -13.80 1.19 8.27
CA PRO A 188 -15.24 1.23 8.47
C PRO A 188 -15.87 -0.15 8.22
N GLU A 189 -17.03 -0.42 8.82
CA GLU A 189 -17.75 -1.69 8.63
C GLU A 189 -18.22 -1.91 7.17
N SER A 190 -18.42 -0.81 6.43
CA SER A 190 -18.72 -0.82 5.00
C SER A 190 -18.11 0.42 4.33
N THR A 191 -17.69 0.26 3.07
CA THR A 191 -17.29 1.37 2.20
C THR A 191 -18.50 2.14 1.64
N LEU A 192 -19.70 1.54 1.68
CA LEU A 192 -20.95 2.10 1.17
C LEU A 192 -21.86 2.64 2.30
N PRO A 193 -22.85 3.50 1.98
CA PRO A 193 -23.87 3.93 2.94
C PRO A 193 -24.59 2.76 3.60
N ALA A 194 -25.00 2.94 4.85
CA ALA A 194 -25.63 1.88 5.66
C ALA A 194 -26.87 1.25 5.01
N TYR A 195 -27.65 2.03 4.25
CA TYR A 195 -28.82 1.54 3.52
C TYR A 195 -28.42 0.51 2.45
N VAL A 196 -27.46 0.86 1.60
CA VAL A 196 -26.91 -0.03 0.56
C VAL A 196 -26.19 -1.22 1.18
N ALA A 197 -25.44 -0.98 2.26
CA ALA A 197 -24.77 -2.03 3.00
C ALA A 197 -25.73 -3.06 3.60
N ALA A 198 -26.96 -2.65 3.96
CA ALA A 198 -28.00 -3.56 4.41
C ALA A 198 -28.56 -4.38 3.24
N GLU A 199 -28.98 -3.72 2.16
CA GLU A 199 -29.52 -4.38 0.97
C GLU A 199 -28.51 -5.39 0.39
N GLY A 200 -27.26 -4.97 0.23
CA GLY A 200 -26.20 -5.78 -0.35
C GLY A 200 -25.72 -6.95 0.53
N ARG A 201 -26.20 -7.08 1.77
CA ARG A 201 -26.00 -8.31 2.58
C ARG A 201 -27.01 -9.39 2.20
N ASP A 202 -28.22 -8.98 1.85
CA ASP A 202 -29.29 -9.89 1.45
C ASP A 202 -29.15 -10.27 -0.04
N ASP A 203 -28.71 -9.33 -0.88
CA ASP A 203 -28.39 -9.55 -2.30
C ASP A 203 -26.96 -9.10 -2.67
N PRO A 204 -25.98 -10.01 -2.75
CA PRO A 204 -24.60 -9.67 -3.12
C PRO A 204 -24.43 -9.34 -4.61
N ASP A 205 -25.44 -9.58 -5.44
CA ASP A 205 -25.39 -9.33 -6.89
C ASP A 205 -25.93 -7.95 -7.26
N VAL A 206 -26.47 -7.18 -6.31
CA VAL A 206 -26.82 -5.76 -6.52
C VAL A 206 -25.57 -4.89 -6.57
N GLY A 207 -25.46 -4.07 -7.61
CA GLY A 207 -24.40 -3.09 -7.80
C GLY A 207 -24.77 -1.70 -7.32
N THR A 208 -23.76 -0.94 -6.90
CA THR A 208 -23.80 0.50 -6.64
C THR A 208 -22.75 1.19 -7.49
N ILE A 209 -23.16 2.15 -8.33
CA ILE A 209 -22.20 3.00 -9.03
C ILE A 209 -21.76 4.14 -8.10
N LEU A 210 -20.45 4.24 -7.88
CA LEU A 210 -19.79 5.28 -7.11
C LEU A 210 -19.24 6.33 -8.08
N LEU A 211 -19.76 7.55 -7.98
CA LEU A 211 -19.34 8.70 -8.77
C LEU A 211 -18.56 9.66 -7.86
N THR A 212 -17.30 9.93 -8.20
CA THR A 212 -16.43 10.83 -7.41
C THR A 212 -15.92 11.98 -8.27
N PRO A 213 -16.37 13.23 -8.02
CA PRO A 213 -15.84 14.42 -8.69
C PRO A 213 -14.34 14.62 -8.39
N GLN A 214 -13.56 14.92 -9.43
CA GLN A 214 -12.11 15.06 -9.38
C GLN A 214 -11.68 16.52 -9.33
N SER A 215 -10.50 16.79 -8.75
CA SER A 215 -9.94 18.13 -8.59
C SER A 215 -9.67 18.86 -9.91
N ASP A 216 -9.44 18.11 -11.00
CA ASP A 216 -9.24 18.63 -12.35
C ASP A 216 -10.56 18.90 -13.11
N GLY A 217 -11.71 18.69 -12.45
CA GLY A 217 -13.04 18.78 -13.06
C GLY A 217 -13.48 17.51 -13.78
N GLY A 218 -12.71 16.43 -13.73
CA GLY A 218 -13.11 15.11 -14.20
C GLY A 218 -14.05 14.37 -13.25
N LEU A 219 -14.54 13.20 -13.69
CA LEU A 219 -15.39 12.31 -12.91
C LEU A 219 -14.76 10.91 -12.87
N SER A 220 -14.59 10.34 -11.68
CA SER A 220 -14.29 8.92 -11.52
C SER A 220 -15.58 8.13 -11.32
N ALA A 221 -15.68 6.97 -11.95
CA ALA A 221 -16.83 6.08 -11.86
C ALA A 221 -16.36 4.66 -11.58
N GLU A 222 -16.92 4.03 -10.54
CA GLU A 222 -16.63 2.66 -10.13
C GLU A 222 -17.92 1.93 -9.79
N ILE A 223 -17.93 0.60 -9.94
CA ILE A 223 -19.07 -0.23 -9.50
C ILE A 223 -18.62 -1.07 -8.31
N VAL A 224 -19.32 -0.91 -7.19
CA VAL A 224 -19.17 -1.76 -6.00
C VAL A 224 -20.34 -2.73 -5.93
N TRP A 225 -20.04 -4.03 -5.82
CA TRP A 225 -21.03 -5.09 -5.75
C TRP A 225 -21.31 -5.50 -4.30
N GLY A 226 -22.57 -5.75 -3.97
CA GLY A 226 -23.03 -6.12 -2.63
C GLY A 226 -22.93 -4.98 -1.63
N GLY A 227 -22.78 -5.31 -0.35
CA GLY A 227 -22.88 -4.34 0.74
C GLY A 227 -21.62 -3.52 1.05
N SER A 228 -20.50 -3.80 0.39
CA SER A 228 -19.21 -3.10 0.58
C SER A 228 -18.21 -3.56 -0.49
N GLU A 229 -17.14 -2.80 -0.69
CA GLU A 229 -15.94 -3.34 -1.34
C GLU A 229 -15.41 -4.55 -0.56
N THR A 230 -14.99 -5.58 -1.29
CA THR A 230 -14.46 -6.82 -0.73
C THR A 230 -13.09 -7.12 -1.29
N LEU A 231 -12.29 -7.92 -0.57
CA LEU A 231 -11.02 -8.43 -1.08
C LEU A 231 -11.18 -9.25 -2.37
N GLY A 232 -12.36 -9.81 -2.63
CA GLY A 232 -12.65 -10.52 -3.87
C GLY A 232 -12.79 -9.61 -5.09
N GLY A 233 -13.05 -8.32 -4.90
CA GLY A 233 -13.04 -7.29 -5.95
C GLY A 233 -11.65 -6.77 -6.28
N GLN A 234 -10.67 -7.02 -5.40
CA GLN A 234 -9.29 -6.56 -5.56
C GLN A 234 -8.43 -7.62 -6.25
N THR A 235 -7.67 -7.23 -7.26
CA THR A 235 -6.77 -8.13 -7.97
C THR A 235 -5.73 -7.35 -8.74
N THR A 236 -4.51 -7.88 -8.73
CA THR A 236 -3.38 -7.35 -9.49
C THR A 236 -3.68 -7.27 -10.99
N LEU A 237 -4.52 -8.17 -11.54
CA LEU A 237 -4.89 -8.12 -12.95
C LEU A 237 -5.77 -6.92 -13.30
N LEU A 238 -6.59 -6.46 -12.36
CA LEU A 238 -7.36 -5.22 -12.54
C LEU A 238 -6.45 -4.01 -12.31
N SER A 239 -5.65 -4.02 -11.23
CA SER A 239 -4.86 -2.85 -10.83
C SER A 239 -3.68 -2.51 -11.75
N THR A 240 -3.14 -3.49 -12.50
CA THR A 240 -2.03 -3.22 -13.45
C THR A 240 -2.47 -3.05 -14.90
N ARG A 241 -3.78 -3.05 -15.18
CA ARG A 241 -4.28 -2.90 -16.55
C ARG A 241 -4.00 -1.51 -17.08
N ALA A 242 -3.22 -1.42 -18.17
CA ALA A 242 -2.87 -0.14 -18.80
C ALA A 242 -3.88 0.37 -19.85
N VAL A 243 -4.87 -0.45 -20.24
CA VAL A 243 -5.81 -0.14 -21.33
C VAL A 243 -7.25 -0.39 -20.88
N PRO A 244 -8.19 0.55 -21.09
CA PRO A 244 -9.58 0.35 -20.71
C PRO A 244 -10.23 -0.76 -21.55
N THR A 245 -11.04 -1.57 -20.89
CA THR A 245 -11.90 -2.60 -21.51
C THR A 245 -13.15 -1.98 -22.14
N ALA A 246 -13.92 -2.77 -22.87
CA ALA A 246 -15.21 -2.31 -23.40
C ALA A 246 -16.17 -1.92 -22.28
N ALA A 247 -16.19 -2.69 -21.19
CA ALA A 247 -17.00 -2.40 -20.01
C ALA A 247 -16.57 -1.11 -19.31
N ASP A 248 -15.26 -0.82 -19.23
CA ASP A 248 -14.77 0.44 -18.64
C ASP A 248 -15.24 1.66 -19.45
N ARG A 249 -15.25 1.54 -20.80
CA ARG A 249 -15.77 2.61 -21.67
C ARG A 249 -17.27 2.78 -21.53
N GLU A 250 -18.01 1.67 -21.49
CA GLU A 250 -19.46 1.70 -21.30
C GLU A 250 -19.84 2.30 -19.94
N LEU A 251 -19.12 1.98 -18.87
CA LEU A 251 -19.29 2.59 -17.55
C LEU A 251 -19.01 4.10 -17.60
N ALA A 252 -17.94 4.52 -18.28
CA ALA A 252 -17.64 5.93 -18.46
C ALA A 252 -18.76 6.66 -19.22
N ASP A 253 -19.29 6.06 -20.30
CA ASP A 253 -20.40 6.61 -21.07
C ASP A 253 -21.66 6.74 -20.20
N ILE A 254 -22.04 5.68 -19.45
CA ILE A 254 -23.18 5.72 -18.52
C ILE A 254 -22.97 6.79 -17.45
N ALA A 255 -21.76 6.89 -16.87
CA ALA A 255 -21.47 7.86 -15.82
C ALA A 255 -21.63 9.31 -16.32
N VAL A 256 -21.13 9.61 -17.54
CA VAL A 256 -21.32 10.91 -18.19
C VAL A 256 -22.79 11.16 -18.48
N ASP A 257 -23.51 10.18 -19.02
CA ASP A 257 -24.93 10.28 -19.29
C ASP A 257 -25.73 10.51 -18.00
N LEU A 258 -25.35 9.89 -16.88
CA LEU A 258 -26.00 10.08 -15.57
C LEU A 258 -25.86 11.50 -15.03
N VAL A 259 -24.65 12.09 -15.12
CA VAL A 259 -24.38 13.44 -14.59
C VAL A 259 -24.70 14.55 -15.59
N THR A 260 -25.16 14.20 -16.79
CA THR A 260 -25.68 15.13 -17.80
C THR A 260 -27.18 14.95 -17.96
N SER A 261 -27.90 16.04 -18.28
CA SER A 261 -29.36 16.00 -18.41
C SER A 261 -29.84 15.60 -19.81
N THR A 262 -28.99 14.98 -20.63
CA THR A 262 -29.21 14.85 -22.08
C THR A 262 -29.62 13.45 -22.56
N ALA A 263 -29.45 12.41 -21.74
CA ALA A 263 -29.66 11.02 -22.16
C ALA A 263 -30.77 10.35 -21.33
N ASP A 264 -31.96 10.18 -21.86
CA ASP A 264 -33.10 9.69 -21.06
C ASP A 264 -32.94 8.23 -20.58
N ASP A 265 -32.11 7.41 -21.24
CA ASP A 265 -32.00 5.96 -21.03
C ASP A 265 -30.87 5.49 -20.09
N ALA A 266 -30.08 6.41 -19.51
CA ALA A 266 -28.92 6.02 -18.70
C ALA A 266 -29.28 5.18 -17.47
N VAL A 267 -30.44 5.43 -16.85
CA VAL A 267 -30.94 4.65 -15.70
C VAL A 267 -31.36 3.26 -16.13
N ASP A 268 -32.04 3.13 -17.27
CA ASP A 268 -32.42 1.83 -17.84
C ASP A 268 -31.18 0.98 -18.15
N ARG A 269 -30.14 1.59 -18.71
CA ARG A 269 -28.84 0.94 -18.97
C ARG A 269 -28.16 0.49 -17.67
N LEU A 270 -28.25 1.30 -16.61
CA LEU A 270 -27.71 0.98 -15.30
C LEU A 270 -28.45 -0.23 -14.68
N ALA A 271 -29.78 -0.21 -14.73
CA ALA A 271 -30.65 -1.28 -14.25
C ALA A 271 -30.43 -2.60 -15.01
N ALA A 272 -30.24 -2.52 -16.33
CA ALA A 272 -29.95 -3.68 -17.18
C ALA A 272 -28.63 -4.39 -16.82
N HIS A 273 -27.69 -3.67 -16.20
CA HIS A 273 -26.42 -4.21 -15.72
C HIS A 273 -26.44 -4.66 -14.26
N GLY A 274 -27.58 -4.61 -13.59
CA GLY A 274 -27.70 -5.05 -12.19
C GLY A 274 -27.28 -4.02 -11.16
N VAL A 275 -27.19 -2.74 -11.55
CA VAL A 275 -26.85 -1.65 -10.64
C VAL A 275 -28.13 -0.96 -10.16
N GLY A 276 -28.40 -1.04 -8.86
CA GLY A 276 -29.62 -0.52 -8.23
C GLY A 276 -29.45 0.80 -7.48
N PHE A 277 -28.21 1.28 -7.33
CA PHE A 277 -27.90 2.48 -6.56
C PHE A 277 -26.87 3.36 -7.26
N VAL A 278 -27.05 4.68 -7.14
CA VAL A 278 -26.09 5.70 -7.56
C VAL A 278 -25.65 6.47 -6.33
N LEU A 279 -24.34 6.51 -6.07
CA LEU A 279 -23.75 7.23 -4.96
C LEU A 279 -22.81 8.32 -5.51
N LEU A 280 -23.14 9.58 -5.26
CA LEU A 280 -22.24 10.71 -5.53
C LEU A 280 -21.42 10.99 -4.27
N ALA A 281 -20.16 10.55 -4.27
CA ALA A 281 -19.25 10.78 -3.16
C ALA A 281 -18.81 12.25 -3.07
N PRO A 282 -18.42 12.71 -1.87
CA PRO A 282 -17.73 13.97 -1.72
C PRO A 282 -16.45 13.99 -2.56
N PRO A 283 -16.07 15.16 -3.11
CA PRO A 283 -14.81 15.29 -3.83
C PRO A 283 -13.62 15.00 -2.90
N ALA A 284 -12.58 14.39 -3.45
CA ALA A 284 -11.34 14.10 -2.72
C ALA A 284 -10.65 15.37 -2.21
N ASP A 285 -10.74 16.46 -2.98
CA ASP A 285 -10.32 17.81 -2.59
C ASP A 285 -11.53 18.77 -2.61
N PRO A 286 -12.12 19.07 -1.45
CA PRO A 286 -13.28 19.97 -1.35
C PRO A 286 -12.99 21.43 -1.72
N ASP A 287 -11.71 21.85 -1.67
CA ASP A 287 -11.29 23.22 -1.96
C ASP A 287 -11.04 23.44 -3.46
N ALA A 288 -10.93 22.37 -4.25
CA ALA A 288 -10.81 22.44 -5.70
C ALA A 288 -12.13 22.89 -6.34
N SER A 289 -12.11 24.05 -7.01
CA SER A 289 -13.31 24.65 -7.61
C SER A 289 -13.96 23.76 -8.66
N GLY A 290 -13.16 23.07 -9.50
CA GLY A 290 -13.67 22.18 -10.54
C GLY A 290 -14.45 20.99 -9.99
N ALA A 291 -13.93 20.35 -8.93
CA ALA A 291 -14.60 19.26 -8.23
C ALA A 291 -15.96 19.71 -7.65
N ARG A 292 -16.00 20.88 -7.03
CA ARG A 292 -17.21 21.43 -6.41
C ARG A 292 -18.27 21.82 -7.43
N GLU A 293 -17.88 22.44 -8.54
CA GLU A 293 -18.77 22.78 -9.63
C GLU A 293 -19.40 21.51 -10.24
N LEU A 294 -18.58 20.50 -10.51
CA LEU A 294 -19.05 19.22 -11.03
C LEU A 294 -19.99 18.52 -10.03
N GLN A 295 -19.67 18.53 -8.73
CA GLN A 295 -20.54 17.95 -7.70
C GLN A 295 -21.93 18.58 -7.70
N LEU A 296 -22.02 19.91 -7.73
CA LEU A 296 -23.30 20.64 -7.76
C LEU A 296 -24.09 20.36 -9.05
N SER A 297 -23.40 20.35 -10.19
CA SER A 297 -24.01 20.03 -11.48
C SER A 297 -24.53 18.59 -11.53
N ALA A 298 -23.72 17.63 -11.07
CA ALA A 298 -24.07 16.21 -11.01
C ALA A 298 -25.27 15.97 -10.07
N THR A 299 -25.28 16.59 -8.89
CA THR A 299 -26.42 16.49 -7.95
C THR A 299 -27.70 16.97 -8.61
N THR A 300 -27.65 18.13 -9.29
CA THR A 300 -28.82 18.69 -9.99
C THR A 300 -29.29 17.78 -11.12
N ALA A 301 -28.37 17.20 -11.89
CA ALA A 301 -28.71 16.29 -12.99
C ALA A 301 -29.35 14.99 -12.47
N LEU A 302 -28.82 14.41 -11.39
CA LEU A 302 -29.35 13.19 -10.78
C LEU A 302 -30.73 13.41 -10.16
N ASP A 303 -30.96 14.56 -9.49
CA ASP A 303 -32.26 14.90 -8.89
C ASP A 303 -33.37 15.13 -9.93
N GLN A 304 -33.02 15.51 -11.16
CA GLN A 304 -33.98 15.76 -12.24
C GLN A 304 -34.27 14.50 -13.07
N ARG A 305 -33.60 13.38 -12.79
CA ARG A 305 -33.63 12.20 -13.62
C ARG A 305 -34.82 11.31 -13.30
N ASN A 306 -35.58 10.95 -14.33
CA ASN A 306 -36.63 9.95 -14.19
C ASN A 306 -36.00 8.57 -13.89
N GLY A 307 -36.64 7.78 -13.04
CA GLY A 307 -36.15 6.45 -12.64
C GLY A 307 -35.13 6.46 -11.51
N LEU A 308 -34.77 7.63 -10.96
CA LEU A 308 -33.99 7.75 -9.74
C LEU A 308 -34.84 8.33 -8.61
N ASP A 309 -34.95 7.58 -7.52
CA ASP A 309 -35.55 8.04 -6.28
C ASP A 309 -34.46 8.55 -5.33
N PRO A 310 -34.49 9.82 -4.89
CA PRO A 310 -33.53 10.33 -3.93
C PRO A 310 -33.75 9.67 -2.57
N VAL A 311 -32.72 8.98 -2.06
CA VAL A 311 -32.71 8.41 -0.71
C VAL A 311 -32.27 9.47 0.30
N GLY A 312 -31.27 10.28 -0.05
CA GLY A 312 -30.83 11.44 0.71
C GLY A 312 -29.32 11.50 0.94
N ASP A 313 -28.92 12.44 1.80
CA ASP A 313 -27.53 12.66 2.19
C ASP A 313 -27.08 11.62 3.23
N THR A 314 -25.86 11.12 3.08
CA THR A 314 -25.25 10.09 3.91
C THR A 314 -23.85 10.53 4.32
N SER A 315 -23.26 9.87 5.32
CA SER A 315 -21.86 10.12 5.68
C SER A 315 -20.86 9.81 4.55
N LYS A 316 -21.30 9.18 3.45
CA LYS A 316 -20.49 8.78 2.29
C LYS A 316 -20.86 9.56 1.02
N GLY A 317 -21.75 10.54 1.10
CA GLY A 317 -22.24 11.31 -0.04
C GLY A 317 -23.75 11.17 -0.25
N VAL A 318 -24.25 11.67 -1.38
CA VAL A 318 -25.68 11.67 -1.70
C VAL A 318 -26.05 10.39 -2.45
N LEU A 319 -27.16 9.77 -2.05
CA LEU A 319 -27.59 8.46 -2.54
C LEU A 319 -28.93 8.55 -3.26
N TRP A 320 -28.99 7.91 -4.43
CA TRP A 320 -30.21 7.65 -5.20
C TRP A 320 -30.40 6.15 -5.42
N ARG A 321 -31.65 5.72 -5.45
CA ARG A 321 -32.08 4.35 -5.75
C ARG A 321 -32.69 4.32 -7.15
N VAL A 322 -32.39 3.28 -7.92
CA VAL A 322 -33.07 3.00 -9.18
C VAL A 322 -34.50 2.51 -8.88
N SER A 323 -35.49 3.18 -9.46
CA SER A 323 -36.92 2.90 -9.24
C SER A 323 -37.38 1.63 -9.97
N ASP A 324 -36.80 1.35 -11.14
CA ASP A 324 -37.17 0.23 -11.99
C ASP A 324 -36.62 -1.11 -11.50
N GLU A 325 -37.14 -2.19 -12.08
CA GLU A 325 -36.66 -3.54 -11.78
C GLU A 325 -35.22 -3.72 -12.29
N VAL A 326 -34.32 -4.01 -11.36
CA VAL A 326 -32.89 -4.21 -11.63
C VAL A 326 -32.69 -5.64 -12.15
N ALA A 327 -32.08 -5.76 -13.32
CA ALA A 327 -31.77 -7.06 -13.90
C ALA A 327 -30.73 -7.81 -13.05
N PRO A 328 -30.78 -9.14 -12.96
CA PRO A 328 -29.75 -9.87 -12.24
C PRO A 328 -28.38 -9.69 -12.91
N ARG A 329 -27.34 -9.61 -12.10
CA ARG A 329 -25.96 -9.52 -12.58
C ARG A 329 -25.65 -10.65 -13.55
N ALA A 330 -25.02 -10.31 -14.68
CA ALA A 330 -24.63 -11.30 -15.68
C ALA A 330 -23.68 -12.35 -15.06
N ALA A 331 -24.11 -13.61 -15.08
CA ALA A 331 -23.30 -14.70 -14.59
C ALA A 331 -22.05 -14.90 -15.46
N ALA A 332 -20.92 -15.21 -14.81
CA ALA A 332 -19.72 -15.60 -15.53
C ALA A 332 -19.98 -16.85 -16.40
N PRO A 333 -19.39 -16.95 -17.60
CA PRO A 333 -19.52 -18.14 -18.43
C PRO A 333 -19.12 -19.41 -17.67
N ALA A 334 -19.81 -20.52 -17.91
CA ALA A 334 -19.61 -21.78 -17.18
C ALA A 334 -18.15 -22.30 -17.21
N TRP A 335 -17.41 -22.03 -18.30
CA TRP A 335 -16.01 -22.42 -18.40
C TRP A 335 -15.11 -21.68 -17.39
N VAL A 336 -15.45 -20.45 -17.02
CA VAL A 336 -14.71 -19.66 -16.00
C VAL A 336 -14.85 -20.34 -14.64
N ALA A 337 -16.08 -20.72 -14.27
CA ALA A 337 -16.35 -21.44 -13.03
C ALA A 337 -15.62 -22.79 -12.99
N GLN A 338 -15.61 -23.53 -14.11
CA GLN A 338 -14.88 -24.79 -14.21
C GLN A 338 -13.37 -24.62 -14.02
N ILE A 339 -12.76 -23.61 -14.67
CA ILE A 339 -11.34 -23.32 -14.49
C ILE A 339 -11.05 -22.91 -13.05
N ALA A 340 -11.88 -22.08 -12.42
CA ALA A 340 -11.72 -21.66 -11.04
C ALA A 340 -11.72 -22.88 -10.08
N VAL A 341 -12.63 -23.84 -10.29
CA VAL A 341 -12.66 -25.10 -9.51
C VAL A 341 -11.39 -25.92 -9.72
N VAL A 342 -10.92 -26.08 -10.96
CA VAL A 342 -9.71 -26.85 -11.26
C VAL A 342 -8.47 -26.20 -10.65
N VAL A 343 -8.33 -24.88 -10.79
CA VAL A 343 -7.23 -24.12 -10.20
C VAL A 343 -7.26 -24.22 -8.68
N GLY A 344 -8.44 -24.01 -8.07
CA GLY A 344 -8.63 -24.11 -6.63
C GLY A 344 -8.30 -25.49 -6.09
N ALA A 345 -8.74 -26.55 -6.76
CA ALA A 345 -8.43 -27.94 -6.39
C ALA A 345 -6.92 -28.23 -6.47
N ALA A 346 -6.24 -27.76 -7.52
CA ALA A 346 -4.80 -27.91 -7.68
C ALA A 346 -4.02 -27.15 -6.59
N GLN A 347 -4.44 -25.92 -6.27
CA GLN A 347 -3.84 -25.11 -5.20
C GLN A 347 -4.03 -25.77 -3.84
N LEU A 348 -5.25 -26.23 -3.53
CA LEU A 348 -5.56 -26.94 -2.29
C LEU A 348 -4.71 -28.20 -2.14
N LEU A 349 -4.58 -29.00 -3.21
CA LEU A 349 -3.75 -30.20 -3.21
C LEU A 349 -2.29 -29.88 -2.84
N VAL A 350 -1.71 -28.82 -3.40
CA VAL A 350 -0.34 -28.39 -3.08
C VAL A 350 -0.22 -27.96 -1.62
N VAL A 351 -1.19 -27.22 -1.09
CA VAL A 351 -1.21 -26.84 0.34
C VAL A 351 -1.26 -28.09 1.23
N VAL A 352 -2.12 -29.06 0.91
CA VAL A 352 -2.19 -30.33 1.65
C VAL A 352 -0.85 -31.07 1.61
N ILE A 353 -0.20 -31.18 0.45
CA ILE A 353 1.13 -31.80 0.33
C ILE A 353 2.17 -31.05 1.18
N ALA A 354 2.20 -29.72 1.12
CA ALA A 354 3.12 -28.91 1.90
C ALA A 354 2.91 -29.10 3.41
N LEU A 355 1.65 -29.18 3.85
CA LEU A 355 1.29 -29.41 5.24
C LEU A 355 1.72 -30.82 5.71
N LEU A 356 1.54 -31.84 4.87
CA LEU A 356 2.02 -33.19 5.13
C LEU A 356 3.55 -33.26 5.23
N LEU A 357 4.28 -32.50 4.40
CA LEU A 357 5.75 -32.41 4.45
C LEU A 357 6.27 -31.59 5.64
N ALA A 358 5.51 -30.59 6.10
CA ALA A 358 5.86 -29.76 7.24
C ALA A 358 5.76 -30.52 8.57
N LEU A 359 5.00 -31.61 8.63
CA LEU A 359 4.91 -32.45 9.81
C LEU A 359 6.27 -33.11 10.10
N PRO A 360 6.88 -32.87 11.28
CA PRO A 360 8.20 -33.38 11.59
C PRO A 360 8.16 -34.91 11.73
N THR A 361 8.61 -35.61 10.69
CA THR A 361 8.78 -37.06 10.74
C THR A 361 9.96 -37.44 11.64
N ALA A 362 9.97 -38.65 12.21
CA ALA A 362 11.06 -39.14 13.04
C ALA A 362 12.44 -39.17 12.32
N ALA A 363 12.46 -39.14 10.99
CA ALA A 363 13.67 -39.01 10.18
C ALA A 363 14.20 -37.56 10.16
N SER A 364 13.34 -36.55 9.97
CA SER A 364 13.71 -35.12 9.95
C SER A 364 14.38 -34.67 11.27
N ARG A 365 13.84 -35.12 12.41
CA ARG A 365 14.40 -34.85 13.75
C ARG A 365 15.78 -35.46 13.97
N ARG A 366 16.05 -36.64 13.38
CA ARG A 366 17.37 -37.29 13.47
C ARG A 366 18.39 -36.59 12.59
N GLY A 367 17.99 -36.07 11.44
CA GLY A 367 18.84 -35.26 10.56
C GLY A 367 19.26 -33.94 11.20
N ALA A 368 18.31 -33.19 11.77
CA ALA A 368 18.60 -31.88 12.38
C ALA A 368 19.55 -31.94 13.59
N ARG A 369 19.64 -33.09 14.28
CA ARG A 369 20.58 -33.32 15.39
C ARG A 369 22.00 -33.63 14.93
N ARG A 370 22.21 -33.97 13.65
CA ARG A 370 23.53 -34.28 13.09
C ARG A 370 24.23 -33.08 12.45
N THR A 371 23.51 -31.98 12.23
CA THR A 371 24.09 -30.74 11.69
C THR A 371 24.71 -29.93 12.82
N SER A 372 26.03 -29.75 12.77
CA SER A 372 26.77 -28.81 13.65
C SER A 372 26.20 -27.40 13.47
N ARG A 373 25.94 -26.72 14.59
CA ARG A 373 25.42 -25.33 14.62
C ARG A 373 26.53 -24.27 14.69
N ILE A 374 27.79 -24.67 14.58
CA ILE A 374 28.93 -23.77 14.71
C ILE A 374 29.36 -23.31 13.31
N VAL A 375 29.21 -22.01 13.04
CA VAL A 375 29.68 -21.35 11.82
C VAL A 375 30.86 -20.43 12.18
N GLY A 376 32.04 -20.72 11.62
CA GLY A 376 33.26 -19.91 11.75
C GLY A 376 34.36 -20.53 12.61
N PRO A 377 35.65 -20.26 12.32
CA PRO A 377 36.78 -20.70 13.14
C PRO A 377 36.85 -19.92 14.45
N TYR A 378 37.14 -20.63 15.55
CA TYR A 378 37.40 -20.03 16.86
C TYR A 378 38.83 -19.53 16.96
N TRP A 379 39.05 -18.55 17.85
CA TRP A 379 40.36 -18.04 18.20
C TRP A 379 41.20 -19.17 18.82
N GLN A 380 42.30 -19.56 18.16
CA GLN A 380 43.32 -20.41 18.76
C GLN A 380 44.29 -19.51 19.52
N GLU A 381 44.34 -19.65 20.84
CA GLU A 381 45.44 -19.15 21.66
C GLU A 381 46.75 -19.70 21.08
N GLY A 382 47.58 -18.80 20.55
CA GLY A 382 48.91 -19.14 20.08
C GLY A 382 49.75 -19.62 21.26
N THR A 383 50.30 -20.82 21.11
CA THR A 383 51.38 -21.37 21.93
C THR A 383 52.70 -20.67 21.68
#